data_AF-A0A830CRF4-F1
#
_entry.id   AF-A0A830CRF4-F1
#
_cell.length_a   1.000
_cell.length_b   1.000
_cell.length_c   1.000
_cell.angle_alpha   90.00
_cell.angle_beta   90.00
_cell.angle_gamma   90.00
#
_symmetry.space_group_name_H-M   'P 1'
#
loop_
_entity.id
_entity.type
_entity.pdbx_description
1 polymer ?
#
loop_
_entity_poly.entity_id
_entity_poly.type
_entity_poly.pdbx_seq_one_letter_code
_entity_poly.pdbx_strand_id
1 'polypeptide(L)'
;MSRVNKAPLSLSKLSALMKGKEGKIAVLVGTVTDDIRLQDEIPAMKVTAMRFAETARARIKKAGGECLTFDQLALRAPLGQNTIKH
;
A
#
# COMPACT_ATOMS: atom_id res chain seq x y z
N MET A 1 -14.15 -10.38 -7.70
CA MET A 1 -14.28 -10.18 -6.24
C MET A 1 -15.29 -9.08 -5.96
N SER A 2 -16.31 -9.39 -5.15
CA SER A 2 -17.30 -8.41 -4.69
C SER A 2 -16.66 -7.38 -3.74
N ARG A 3 -17.33 -6.24 -3.52
CA ARG A 3 -16.85 -5.20 -2.58
C ARG A 3 -16.64 -5.76 -1.17
N VAL A 4 -17.51 -6.69 -0.74
CA VAL A 4 -17.43 -7.37 0.55
C VAL A 4 -16.15 -8.21 0.66
N ASN A 5 -15.72 -8.85 -0.43
CA ASN A 5 -14.52 -9.68 -0.47
C ASN A 5 -13.22 -8.86 -0.63
N LYS A 6 -13.32 -7.54 -0.83
CA LYS A 6 -12.18 -6.61 -0.89
C LYS A 6 -12.14 -5.75 0.37
N ALA A 7 -11.91 -6.39 1.52
CA ALA A 7 -11.85 -5.69 2.79
C ALA A 7 -10.77 -4.57 2.74
N PRO A 8 -11.05 -3.38 3.32
CA PRO A 8 -10.04 -2.34 3.44
C PRO A 8 -8.88 -2.81 4.33
N LEU A 9 -7.66 -2.35 4.01
CA LEU A 9 -6.46 -2.67 4.78
C LEU A 9 -5.91 -1.40 5.43
N SER A 10 -5.66 -1.45 6.74
CA SER A 10 -5.06 -0.35 7.48
C SER A 10 -3.56 -0.22 7.21
N LEU A 11 -3.04 1.01 7.29
CA LEU A 11 -1.59 1.27 7.18
C LEU A 11 -0.76 0.52 8.23
N SER A 12 -1.27 0.40 9.45
CA SER A 12 -0.62 -0.35 10.54
C SER A 12 -0.35 -1.80 10.16
N LYS A 13 -1.38 -2.49 9.64
CA LYS A 13 -1.26 -3.88 9.18
C LYS A 13 -0.38 -4.00 7.95
N LEU A 14 -0.50 -3.05 7.02
CA LEU A 14 0.30 -3.02 5.80
C LEU A 14 1.81 -2.83 6.09
N SER A 15 2.16 -1.94 7.03
CA SER A 15 3.53 -1.73 7.50
C SER A 15 4.11 -3.00 8.10
N ALA A 16 3.36 -3.68 8.99
CA ALA A 16 3.78 -4.94 9.57
C ALA A 16 4.03 -6.02 8.51
N LEU A 17 3.19 -6.11 7.49
CA LEU A 17 3.34 -7.07 6.39
C LEU A 17 4.54 -6.80 5.50
N MET A 18 5.00 -5.54 5.44
CA MET A 18 6.14 -5.09 4.63
C MET A 18 7.46 -5.08 5.40
N LYS A 19 7.45 -5.38 6.69
CA LYS A 19 8.67 -5.52 7.50
C LYS A 19 9.57 -6.63 6.90
N GLY A 20 10.84 -6.32 6.68
CA GLY A 20 11.83 -7.24 6.07
C GLY A 20 11.66 -7.45 4.55
N LYS A 21 10.79 -6.67 3.89
CA LYS A 21 10.49 -6.76 2.46
C LYS A 21 10.79 -5.44 1.75
N GLU A 22 11.93 -4.86 2.09
CA GLU A 22 12.38 -3.58 1.57
C GLU A 22 12.56 -3.62 0.04
N GLY A 23 12.30 -2.50 -0.62
CA GLY A 23 12.40 -2.36 -2.08
C GLY A 23 11.28 -3.01 -2.89
N LYS A 24 10.43 -3.86 -2.29
CA LYS A 24 9.28 -4.47 -2.97
C LYS A 24 8.06 -3.55 -2.99
N ILE A 25 7.19 -3.76 -3.98
CA ILE A 25 5.93 -3.04 -4.12
C ILE A 25 4.81 -3.84 -3.45
N ALA A 26 4.16 -3.27 -2.45
CA ALA A 26 2.96 -3.86 -1.86
C ALA A 26 1.78 -3.66 -2.83
N VAL A 27 1.10 -4.72 -3.22
CA VAL A 27 -0.03 -4.69 -4.15
C VAL A 27 -1.28 -5.16 -3.43
N LEU A 28 -2.26 -4.26 -3.29
CA LEU A 28 -3.52 -4.53 -2.63
C LEU A 28 -4.69 -4.30 -3.60
N VAL A 29 -5.53 -5.32 -3.80
CA VAL A 29 -6.77 -5.17 -4.57
C VAL A 29 -7.91 -4.73 -3.66
N GLY A 30 -7.81 -3.50 -3.15
CA GLY A 30 -8.75 -2.95 -2.18
C GLY A 30 -8.50 -1.47 -1.87
N THR A 31 -9.07 -1.02 -0.75
CA THR A 31 -8.87 0.34 -0.24
C THR A 31 -7.83 0.32 0.88
N VAL A 32 -6.83 1.20 0.80
CA VAL A 32 -5.90 1.45 1.91
C VAL A 32 -6.48 2.55 2.79
N THR A 33 -6.68 2.26 4.08
CA THR A 33 -7.21 3.19 5.07
C THR A 33 -6.13 3.61 6.05
N ASP A 34 -6.27 4.81 6.58
CA ASP A 34 -5.38 5.31 7.62
C ASP A 34 -5.66 4.61 8.96
N ASP A 35 -4.68 4.62 9.86
CA ASP A 35 -4.85 4.19 11.26
C ASP A 35 -4.36 5.31 12.17
N ILE A 36 -5.30 6.07 12.73
CA ILE A 36 -4.99 7.21 13.59
C ILE A 36 -4.27 6.84 14.89
N ARG A 37 -4.37 5.57 15.30
CA ARG A 37 -3.72 5.06 16.51
C ARG A 37 -2.24 4.77 16.27
N LEU A 38 -1.82 4.70 15.01
CA LEU A 38 -0.42 4.55 14.64
C LEU A 38 0.27 5.89 14.85
N GLN A 39 0.91 6.03 16.02
CA GLN A 39 1.65 7.22 16.43
C GLN A 39 3.06 7.25 15.83
N ASP A 40 3.63 6.06 15.57
CA ASP A 40 4.97 5.92 14.99
C ASP A 40 4.98 6.28 13.50
N GLU A 41 6.12 6.78 13.05
CA GLU A 41 6.35 7.00 11.62
C GLU A 41 6.30 5.67 10.86
N ILE A 42 5.55 5.64 9.77
CA ILE A 42 5.54 4.48 8.88
C ILE A 42 6.83 4.43 8.07
N PRO A 43 7.37 3.24 7.79
CA PRO A 43 8.54 3.11 6.93
C PRO A 43 8.22 3.56 5.50
N ALA A 44 9.23 4.09 4.81
CA ALA A 44 9.13 4.41 3.39
C ALA A 44 8.81 3.15 2.58
N MET A 45 7.66 3.14 1.90
CA MET A 45 7.18 1.97 1.16
C MET A 45 6.44 2.34 -0.11
N LYS A 46 6.52 1.46 -1.12
CA LYS A 46 5.81 1.58 -2.39
C LYS A 46 4.53 0.76 -2.33
N VAL A 47 3.38 1.39 -2.49
CA VAL A 47 2.06 0.76 -2.35
C VAL A 47 1.22 0.99 -3.59
N THR A 48 0.71 -0.07 -4.19
CA THR A 48 -0.31 -0.03 -5.24
C THR A 48 -1.65 -0.46 -4.67
N ALA A 49 -2.70 0.34 -4.86
CA ALA A 49 -4.05 -0.01 -4.44
C ALA A 49 -5.12 0.54 -5.37
N MET A 50 -6.35 0.02 -5.27
CA MET A 50 -7.48 0.54 -6.06
C MET A 50 -7.91 1.92 -5.56
N ARG A 51 -7.89 2.13 -4.24
CA ARG A 51 -8.22 3.40 -3.58
C ARG A 51 -7.31 3.62 -2.37
N PHE A 52 -7.03 4.88 -2.10
CA PHE A 52 -6.37 5.32 -0.88
C PHE A 52 -7.25 6.33 -0.19
N ALA A 53 -7.42 6.21 1.13
CA ALA A 53 -7.88 7.33 1.94
C ALA A 53 -6.89 8.50 1.79
N GLU A 54 -7.37 9.73 1.76
CA GLU A 54 -6.52 10.91 1.55
C GLU A 54 -5.47 11.04 2.66
N THR A 55 -5.87 10.82 3.90
CA THR A 55 -4.98 10.84 5.08
C THR A 55 -3.93 9.74 4.99
N ALA A 56 -4.29 8.55 4.51
CA ALA A 56 -3.35 7.45 4.31
C ALA A 56 -2.31 7.79 3.23
N ARG A 57 -2.77 8.34 2.10
CA ARG A 57 -1.90 8.80 1.01
C ARG A 57 -0.94 9.89 1.48
N ALA A 58 -1.42 10.84 2.29
CA ALA A 58 -0.60 11.90 2.86
C ALA A 58 0.50 11.33 3.77
N ARG A 59 0.17 10.38 4.65
CA ARG A 59 1.17 9.72 5.51
C ARG A 59 2.21 8.94 4.71
N ILE A 60 1.78 8.15 3.72
CA ILE A 60 2.72 7.39 2.87
C ILE A 60 3.70 8.34 2.19
N LYS A 61 3.22 9.44 1.62
CA LYS A 61 4.08 10.44 0.98
C LYS A 61 4.99 11.16 1.97
N LYS A 62 4.48 11.51 3.17
CA LYS A 62 5.27 12.17 4.21
C LYS A 62 6.43 11.30 4.68
N ALA A 63 6.23 9.99 4.75
CA ALA A 63 7.28 9.02 5.05
C ALA A 63 8.26 8.74 3.89
N GLY A 64 8.15 9.47 2.76
CA GLY A 64 8.99 9.23 1.57
C GLY A 64 8.58 7.99 0.75
N GLY A 65 7.40 7.44 1.00
CA GLY A 65 6.83 6.34 0.21
C GLY A 65 6.09 6.81 -1.04
N GLU A 66 5.69 5.84 -1.88
CA GLU A 66 4.98 6.09 -3.13
C GLU A 66 3.61 5.39 -3.14
N CYS A 67 2.56 6.12 -3.53
CA CYS A 67 1.25 5.55 -3.83
C CYS A 67 1.08 5.42 -5.34
N LEU A 68 0.87 4.19 -5.82
CA LEU A 68 0.79 3.84 -7.23
C LEU A 68 -0.63 3.41 -7.59
N THR A 69 -1.01 3.67 -8.85
CA THR A 69 -2.19 3.04 -9.48
C THR A 69 -1.81 1.71 -10.13
N PHE A 70 -2.81 0.88 -10.43
CA PHE A 70 -2.56 -0.37 -11.15
C PHE A 70 -1.98 -0.15 -12.54
N ASP A 71 -2.33 0.94 -13.23
CA ASP A 71 -1.75 1.27 -14.53
C ASP A 71 -0.26 1.61 -14.41
N GLN A 72 0.12 2.36 -13.36
CA GLN A 72 1.52 2.66 -13.07
C GLN A 72 2.30 1.40 -12.67
N LEU A 73 1.67 0.49 -11.92
CA LEU A 73 2.26 -0.80 -11.60
C LEU A 73 2.49 -1.63 -12.86
N ALA A 74 1.52 -1.69 -13.78
CA ALA A 74 1.63 -2.45 -15.02
C ALA A 74 2.81 -1.97 -15.89
N LEU A 75 3.08 -0.66 -15.91
CA LEU A 75 4.24 -0.11 -16.61
C LEU A 75 5.58 -0.44 -15.93
N ARG A 76 5.61 -0.45 -14.59
CA ARG A 76 6.85 -0.68 -13.82
C ARG A 76 7.21 -2.15 -13.63
N ALA A 77 6.20 -3.00 -13.44
CA ALA A 77 6.33 -4.42 -13.16
C ALA A 77 5.24 -5.19 -13.92
N PRO A 78 5.30 -5.26 -15.27
CA PRO A 78 4.26 -5.87 -16.09
C PRO A 78 4.03 -7.35 -15.77
N LEU A 79 5.10 -8.05 -15.34
CA LEU A 79 5.05 -9.45 -14.91
C LEU A 79 4.87 -9.61 -13.39
N GLY A 80 4.66 -8.51 -12.65
CA GLY A 80 4.52 -8.53 -11.19
C GLY A 80 5.82 -8.84 -10.44
N GLN A 81 6.98 -8.66 -11.07
CA GLN A 81 8.28 -8.85 -10.42
C GLN A 81 8.46 -7.89 -9.25
N ASN A 82 9.13 -8.35 -8.18
CA ASN A 82 9.36 -7.56 -6.96
C ASN A 82 8.08 -7.00 -6.30
N THR A 83 6.95 -7.67 -6.51
CA THR A 83 5.69 -7.34 -5.83
C THR A 83 5.37 -8.31 -4.70
N ILE A 84 4.63 -7.83 -3.71
CA ILE A 84 4.03 -8.66 -2.67
C ILE A 84 2.53 -8.45 -2.73
N LYS A 85 1.79 -9.54 -2.95
CA LYS A 85 0.34 -9.51 -3.14
C LYS A 85 -0.34 -9.76 -1.79
N HIS A 86 -1.17 -8.82 -1.38
CA HIS A 86 -1.97 -8.88 -0.15
C HIS A 86 -3.44 -8.53 -0.43
#